data_AF-A0A0F9S974-F1
#
_entry.id   AF-A0A0F9S974-F1
#
_cell.length_a   1.000
_cell.length_b   1.000
_cell.length_c   1.000
_cell.angle_alpha   90.00
_cell.angle_beta   90.00
_cell.angle_gamma   90.00
#
_symmetry.space_group_name_H-M   'P 1'
#
loop_
_entity.id
_entity.type
_entity.pdbx_description
1 polymer ?
#
loop_
_entity_poly.entity_id
_entity_poly.type
_entity_poly.pdbx_seq_one_letter_code
_entity_poly.pdbx_strand_id
1 'polypeptide(L)'
;MVTRDTTAGYEQSSESGRERMLKIPWSRQTDVTPTLHDPVQQTGLLPGAQMTGTSITQNAVYETSIVNVAAGAVYRHNVRTVLTYNGGNAEATWGAINIGDPVYYDLTADANHGVKLSTSPLQGDAATANARFGTIETMQSEDEDDFPKAAGASGNTHLCAVAQAGIVES
;
A
#
# COMPACT_ATOMS: atom_id res chain seq x y z
N MET A 1 -31.17 24.04 30.46
CA MET A 1 -30.56 22.81 29.91
C MET A 1 -30.52 23.00 28.40
N VAL A 2 -29.33 23.23 27.83
CA VAL A 2 -29.17 23.43 26.38
C VAL A 2 -28.83 22.08 25.77
N THR A 3 -29.76 21.49 25.04
CA THR A 3 -29.51 20.30 24.23
C THR A 3 -28.76 20.73 22.96
N ARG A 4 -27.53 20.26 22.79
CA ARG A 4 -26.79 20.37 21.53
C ARG A 4 -27.29 19.29 20.58
N ASP A 5 -28.05 19.68 19.56
CA ASP A 5 -28.16 18.86 18.35
C ASP A 5 -26.89 19.07 17.51
N THR A 6 -25.92 18.16 17.66
CA THR A 6 -24.85 17.99 16.69
C THR A 6 -25.21 16.84 15.78
N THR A 7 -26.19 17.04 14.89
CA THR A 7 -26.23 16.26 13.65
C THR A 7 -25.16 16.88 12.75
N ALA A 8 -23.93 16.41 12.87
CA ALA A 8 -22.93 16.65 11.83
C ALA A 8 -23.48 15.98 10.56
N GLY A 9 -24.05 16.79 9.66
CA GLY A 9 -24.43 16.33 8.33
C GLY A 9 -23.17 15.79 7.66
N TYR A 10 -23.05 14.48 7.61
CA TYR A 10 -21.99 13.83 6.86
C TYR A 10 -22.41 13.82 5.40
N GLU A 11 -21.84 14.73 4.61
CA GLU A 11 -21.88 14.67 3.16
C GLU A 11 -20.60 13.96 2.70
N GLN A 12 -20.73 12.69 2.29
CA GLN A 12 -19.71 12.06 1.47
C GLN A 12 -19.99 12.47 0.03
N SER A 13 -19.15 13.36 -0.51
CA SER A 13 -19.20 13.67 -1.94
C SER A 13 -18.93 12.40 -2.74
N SER A 14 -19.84 12.06 -3.65
CA SER A 14 -19.67 10.96 -4.59
C SER A 14 -18.57 11.22 -5.63
N GLU A 15 -18.00 12.43 -5.68
CA GLU A 15 -17.00 12.84 -6.66
C GLU A 15 -15.54 12.55 -6.23
N SER A 16 -15.26 12.34 -4.94
CA SER A 16 -13.88 12.18 -4.42
C SER A 16 -13.38 10.73 -4.35
N GLY A 17 -14.12 9.77 -4.89
CA GLY A 17 -13.75 8.36 -4.75
C GLY A 17 -13.86 7.86 -3.30
N ARG A 18 -13.25 6.71 -3.00
CA ARG A 18 -13.33 6.11 -1.65
C ARG A 18 -12.30 6.76 -0.72
N GLU A 19 -12.77 7.39 0.35
CA GLU A 19 -11.90 8.06 1.32
C GLU A 19 -12.20 7.66 2.76
N ARG A 20 -11.15 7.35 3.50
CA ARG A 20 -11.14 7.16 4.95
C ARG A 20 -9.81 7.69 5.46
N MET A 21 -9.78 8.98 5.78
CA MET A 21 -8.57 9.69 6.18
C MET A 21 -8.32 9.53 7.68
N LEU A 22 -7.15 9.00 8.04
CA LEU A 22 -6.72 8.86 9.43
C LEU A 22 -5.43 9.64 9.66
N LYS A 23 -5.36 10.36 10.79
CA LYS A 23 -4.11 10.96 11.26
C LYS A 23 -3.31 9.92 12.02
N ILE A 24 -2.11 9.60 11.53
CA ILE A 24 -1.25 8.54 12.08
C ILE A 24 0.13 9.14 12.41
N PRO A 25 0.63 9.00 13.65
CA PRO A 25 2.01 9.34 13.99
C PRO A 25 3.01 8.46 13.24
N TRP A 26 4.13 9.02 12.80
CA TRP A 26 5.17 8.28 12.06
C TRP A 26 5.74 7.11 12.86
N SER A 27 5.86 7.26 14.19
CA SER A 27 6.30 6.19 15.10
C SER A 27 5.37 4.97 15.18
N ARG A 28 4.16 5.06 14.58
CA ARG A 28 3.21 3.95 14.46
C ARG A 28 3.20 3.32 13.08
N GLN A 29 3.94 3.88 12.14
CA GLN A 29 4.08 3.36 10.79
C GLN A 29 5.34 2.51 10.70
N THR A 30 5.32 1.55 9.79
CA THR A 30 6.50 0.69 9.59
C THR A 30 7.64 1.43 8.91
N ASP A 31 7.32 2.39 8.02
CA ASP A 31 8.27 3.43 7.62
C ASP A 31 8.05 4.67 8.50
N VAL A 32 9.04 4.97 9.34
CA VAL A 32 9.02 6.11 10.27
C VAL A 32 9.45 7.43 9.62
N THR A 33 9.77 7.39 8.33
CA THR A 33 10.09 8.55 7.49
C THR A 33 9.21 8.55 6.23
N PRO A 34 7.88 8.51 6.36
CA PRO A 34 7.01 8.36 5.20
C PRO A 34 7.21 9.51 4.23
N THR A 35 7.09 9.26 2.92
CA THR A 35 7.05 10.31 1.87
C THR A 35 5.63 10.54 1.38
N LEU A 36 5.34 11.76 0.91
CA LEU A 36 4.04 12.11 0.38
C LEU A 36 3.68 11.14 -0.75
N HIS A 37 2.45 10.62 -0.73
CA HIS A 37 1.94 9.61 -1.67
C HIS A 37 2.57 8.22 -1.57
N ASP A 38 3.46 7.98 -0.61
CA ASP A 38 3.99 6.64 -0.42
C ASP A 38 2.93 5.69 0.16
N PRO A 39 3.08 4.39 -0.15
CA PRO A 39 2.45 3.33 0.62
C PRO A 39 2.78 3.46 2.11
N VAL A 40 1.78 3.19 2.94
CA VAL A 40 1.89 3.11 4.39
C VAL A 40 1.36 1.76 4.86
N GLN A 41 2.04 1.18 5.84
CA GLN A 41 1.58 0.02 6.57
C GLN A 41 1.75 0.24 8.08
N GLN A 42 0.77 -0.25 8.84
CA GLN A 42 0.79 -0.31 10.29
C GLN A 42 0.35 -1.71 10.73
N THR A 43 1.17 -2.33 11.58
CA THR A 43 0.86 -3.63 12.18
C THR A 43 0.01 -3.39 13.43
N GLY A 44 -1.10 -4.11 13.53
CA GLY A 44 -1.92 -4.18 14.74
C GLY A 44 -1.26 -5.02 15.82
N LEU A 45 -1.83 -5.01 17.03
CA LEU A 45 -1.33 -5.83 18.13
C LEU A 45 -1.49 -7.34 17.86
N LEU A 46 -2.58 -7.72 17.19
CA LEU A 46 -2.90 -9.11 16.92
C LEU A 46 -2.26 -9.56 15.60
N PRO A 47 -1.76 -10.81 15.52
CA PRO A 47 -1.31 -11.39 14.27
C PRO A 47 -2.40 -11.30 13.18
N GLY A 48 -2.03 -10.79 12.01
CA GLY A 48 -2.95 -10.64 10.88
C GLY A 48 -3.82 -9.38 10.91
N ALA A 49 -3.87 -8.64 12.03
CA ALA A 49 -4.51 -7.32 12.05
C ALA A 49 -3.55 -6.29 11.45
N GLN A 50 -3.91 -5.76 10.27
CA GLN A 50 -3.04 -4.86 9.53
C GLN A 50 -3.85 -3.74 8.91
N MET A 51 -3.24 -2.57 8.86
CA MET A 51 -3.79 -1.43 8.14
C MET A 51 -2.80 -1.00 7.08
N THR A 52 -3.26 -0.93 5.83
CA THR A 52 -2.52 -0.40 4.70
C THR A 52 -3.25 0.80 4.12
N GLY A 53 -2.51 1.70 3.47
CA GLY A 53 -3.09 2.89 2.86
C GLY A 53 -2.05 3.77 2.18
N THR A 54 -2.48 4.93 1.71
CA THR A 54 -1.61 5.87 1.00
C THR A 54 -1.48 7.17 1.77
N SER A 55 -0.26 7.69 1.94
CA SER A 55 -0.02 8.98 2.59
C SER A 55 -0.52 10.12 1.70
N ILE A 56 -1.46 10.94 2.19
CA ILE A 56 -2.05 12.05 1.44
C ILE A 56 -1.46 13.40 1.86
N THR A 57 -1.01 13.51 3.10
CA THR A 57 -0.39 14.73 3.62
C THR A 57 0.56 14.37 4.74
N GLN A 58 1.58 15.21 4.94
CA GLN A 58 2.60 15.01 5.95
C GLN A 58 2.85 16.26 6.74
N ASN A 59 3.23 16.07 7.99
CA ASN A 59 3.69 17.12 8.87
C ASN A 59 4.91 16.63 9.63
N ALA A 60 6.09 17.05 9.16
CA ALA A 60 7.36 16.70 9.78
C ALA A 60 7.57 17.35 11.15
N VAL A 61 6.97 18.51 11.40
CA VAL A 61 7.09 19.21 12.70
C VAL A 61 6.40 18.41 13.81
N TYR A 62 5.26 17.79 13.50
CA TYR A 62 4.51 16.97 14.45
C TYR A 62 4.67 15.46 14.22
N GLU A 63 5.55 15.05 13.32
CA GLU A 63 5.80 13.65 12.94
C GLU A 63 4.51 12.86 12.71
N THR A 64 3.60 13.44 11.91
CA THR A 64 2.30 12.83 11.61
C THR A 64 2.04 12.85 10.11
N SER A 65 1.24 11.90 9.65
CA SER A 65 0.70 11.92 8.29
C SER A 65 -0.81 11.68 8.30
N ILE A 66 -1.48 12.20 7.28
CA ILE A 66 -2.86 11.84 6.95
C ILE A 66 -2.78 10.72 5.92
N VAL A 67 -3.38 9.57 6.23
CA VAL A 67 -3.34 8.37 5.40
C VAL A 67 -4.76 8.04 4.97
N ASN A 68 -4.99 7.86 3.66
CA ASN A 68 -6.23 7.27 3.18
C ASN A 68 -6.15 5.76 3.32
N VAL A 69 -7.02 5.18 4.16
CA VAL A 69 -7.10 3.73 4.41
C VAL A 69 -8.40 3.12 3.89
N ALA A 70 -9.13 3.83 3.02
CA ALA A 70 -10.37 3.31 2.44
C ALA A 70 -10.09 2.14 1.50
N ALA A 71 -10.75 1.01 1.76
CA ALA A 71 -10.69 -0.16 0.88
C ALA A 71 -11.25 0.17 -0.51
N GLY A 72 -10.49 -0.15 -1.56
CA GLY A 72 -10.80 0.13 -2.95
C GLY A 72 -10.52 1.57 -3.40
N ALA A 73 -9.89 2.40 -2.58
CA ALA A 73 -9.29 3.64 -3.10
C ALA A 73 -8.12 3.26 -4.03
N VAL A 74 -8.04 3.90 -5.19
CA VAL A 74 -7.04 3.55 -6.20
C VAL A 74 -6.00 4.66 -6.29
N TYR A 75 -4.72 4.28 -6.16
CA TYR A 75 -3.58 5.19 -6.26
C TYR A 75 -2.51 4.58 -7.16
N ARG A 76 -1.70 5.43 -7.81
CA ARG A 76 -0.53 4.97 -8.57
C ARG A 76 0.64 4.74 -7.63
N HIS A 77 1.19 3.55 -7.64
CA HIS A 77 2.34 3.15 -6.83
C HIS A 77 3.38 2.45 -7.68
N ASN A 78 4.65 2.62 -7.32
CA ASN A 78 5.71 1.78 -7.84
C ASN A 78 5.58 0.37 -7.25
N VAL A 79 5.45 -0.64 -8.10
CA VAL A 79 5.33 -2.05 -7.72
C VAL A 79 6.44 -2.85 -8.38
N ARG A 80 7.08 -3.70 -7.58
CA ARG A 80 8.16 -4.58 -8.00
C ARG A 80 7.64 -5.94 -8.44
N THR A 81 8.20 -6.48 -9.52
CA THR A 81 7.86 -7.78 -10.14
C THR A 81 8.39 -9.01 -9.36
N VAL A 82 8.74 -8.85 -8.08
CA VAL A 82 9.34 -9.92 -7.26
C VAL A 82 8.27 -10.88 -6.79
N LEU A 83 8.44 -12.18 -7.05
CA LEU A 83 7.53 -13.24 -6.59
C LEU A 83 8.02 -13.95 -5.33
N THR A 84 9.33 -14.13 -5.21
CA THR A 84 9.94 -14.84 -4.07
C THR A 84 11.33 -14.29 -3.72
N TYR A 85 11.76 -14.59 -2.49
CA TYR A 85 13.09 -14.31 -1.96
C TYR A 85 13.84 -15.62 -1.66
N ASN A 86 15.17 -15.55 -1.56
CA ASN A 86 16.02 -16.71 -1.27
C ASN A 86 16.27 -16.96 0.23
N GLY A 87 15.69 -16.15 1.13
CA GLY A 87 15.89 -16.24 2.58
C GLY A 87 17.02 -15.37 3.13
N GLY A 88 17.79 -14.70 2.27
CA GLY A 88 18.88 -13.79 2.63
C GLY A 88 18.61 -12.33 2.23
N ASN A 89 17.35 -11.91 2.19
CA ASN A 89 16.90 -10.59 1.70
C ASN A 89 17.24 -10.32 0.22
N ALA A 90 17.52 -11.36 -0.56
CA ALA A 90 17.77 -11.24 -1.99
C ALA A 90 16.62 -11.86 -2.80
N GLU A 91 16.19 -11.11 -3.82
CA GLU A 91 15.16 -11.52 -4.77
C GLU A 91 15.60 -12.81 -5.48
N ALA A 92 14.69 -13.77 -5.61
CA ALA A 92 15.00 -15.08 -6.20
C ALA A 92 14.26 -15.34 -7.51
N THR A 93 12.99 -14.94 -7.60
CA THR A 93 12.18 -15.11 -8.81
C THR A 93 11.33 -13.89 -9.09
N TRP A 94 11.04 -13.68 -10.38
CA TRP A 94 10.31 -12.53 -10.88
C TRP A 94 9.22 -12.97 -11.85
N GLY A 95 8.10 -12.25 -11.86
CA GLY A 95 6.93 -12.54 -12.66
C GLY A 95 6.31 -11.29 -13.25
N ALA A 96 5.64 -11.42 -14.39
CA ALA A 96 4.90 -10.31 -14.95
C ALA A 96 3.74 -9.92 -14.02
N ILE A 97 3.41 -8.63 -13.97
CA ILE A 97 2.28 -8.12 -13.19
C ILE A 97 1.08 -8.04 -14.11
N ASN A 98 -0.06 -8.58 -13.68
CA ASN A 98 -1.35 -8.59 -14.37
C ASN A 98 -2.40 -7.80 -13.58
N ILE A 99 -3.47 -7.41 -14.27
CA ILE A 99 -4.68 -6.89 -13.63
C ILE A 99 -5.25 -7.98 -12.71
N GLY A 100 -5.59 -7.60 -11.48
CA GLY A 100 -6.09 -8.53 -10.46
C GLY A 100 -5.00 -9.18 -9.60
N ASP A 101 -3.71 -9.00 -9.91
CA ASP A 101 -2.64 -9.56 -9.09
C ASP A 101 -2.61 -8.88 -7.71
N PRO A 102 -2.37 -9.65 -6.62
CA PRO A 102 -2.24 -9.08 -5.29
C PRO A 102 -0.93 -8.29 -5.16
N VAL A 103 -1.02 -7.15 -4.47
CA VAL A 103 0.14 -6.31 -4.15
C VAL A 103 0.34 -6.30 -2.64
N TYR A 104 1.59 -6.45 -2.22
CA TYR A 104 1.99 -6.55 -0.82
C TYR A 104 2.94 -5.42 -0.44
N TYR A 105 2.83 -4.96 0.80
CA TYR A 105 3.79 -4.04 1.39
C TYR A 105 5.02 -4.83 1.82
N ASP A 106 6.14 -4.58 1.14
CA ASP A 106 7.37 -5.35 1.27
C ASP A 106 8.28 -4.74 2.34
N LEU A 107 8.46 -5.48 3.44
CA LEU A 107 9.25 -5.06 4.61
C LEU A 107 10.69 -5.52 4.59
N THR A 108 11.13 -6.14 3.49
CA THR A 108 12.51 -6.57 3.36
C THR A 108 13.43 -5.37 3.62
N ALA A 109 14.31 -5.49 4.63
CA ALA A 109 15.08 -4.39 5.24
C ALA A 109 15.94 -3.58 4.25
N ASP A 110 16.13 -4.13 3.06
CA ASP A 110 16.39 -3.38 1.84
C ASP A 110 15.21 -3.62 0.90
N ALA A 111 14.38 -2.61 0.71
CA ALA A 111 13.91 -2.35 -0.64
C ALA A 111 15.21 -2.15 -1.44
N ASN A 112 15.82 -3.21 -1.98
CA ASN A 112 17.13 -3.18 -2.67
C ASN A 112 17.18 -2.15 -3.83
N HIS A 113 16.05 -1.48 -4.09
CA HIS A 113 15.78 -0.54 -5.14
C HIS A 113 14.78 0.58 -4.73
N GLY A 114 14.53 0.81 -3.43
CA GLY A 114 13.69 1.91 -2.93
C GLY A 114 12.18 1.79 -3.16
N VAL A 115 11.66 0.60 -3.46
CA VAL A 115 10.24 0.33 -3.73
C VAL A 115 9.61 -0.45 -2.56
N LYS A 116 8.49 0.06 -2.04
CA LYS A 116 7.78 -0.50 -0.87
C LYS A 116 6.73 -1.55 -1.20
N LEU A 117 6.38 -1.72 -2.48
CA LEU A 117 5.38 -2.68 -2.91
C LEU A 117 5.97 -3.72 -3.86
N SER A 118 5.59 -4.97 -3.66
CA SER A 118 5.94 -6.07 -4.56
C SER A 118 4.76 -7.02 -4.75
N THR A 119 4.91 -8.00 -5.65
CA THR A 119 3.97 -9.11 -5.80
C THR A 119 4.32 -10.30 -4.89
N SER A 120 5.34 -10.17 -4.03
CA SER A 120 5.80 -11.23 -3.15
C SER A 120 4.94 -11.28 -1.87
N PRO A 121 4.26 -12.39 -1.58
CA PRO A 121 3.53 -12.56 -0.33
C PRO A 121 4.44 -12.74 0.88
N LEU A 122 5.73 -13.01 0.67
CA LEU A 122 6.73 -13.25 1.71
C LEU A 122 7.83 -12.19 1.68
N GLN A 123 8.37 -11.89 2.86
CA GLN A 123 9.52 -11.02 3.08
C GLN A 123 10.83 -11.67 2.62
N GLY A 124 11.91 -10.90 2.69
CA GLY A 124 13.26 -11.30 2.31
C GLY A 124 13.83 -12.53 3.01
N ASP A 125 13.30 -12.87 4.18
CA ASP A 125 13.62 -14.09 4.93
C ASP A 125 12.93 -15.35 4.36
N ALA A 126 12.10 -15.18 3.32
CA ALA A 126 11.30 -16.22 2.68
C ALA A 126 10.39 -17.01 3.64
N ALA A 127 10.04 -16.43 4.79
CA ALA A 127 9.26 -17.08 5.84
C ALA A 127 8.18 -16.17 6.44
N THR A 128 8.47 -14.89 6.61
CA THR A 128 7.54 -13.93 7.18
C THR A 128 6.61 -13.37 6.11
N ALA A 129 5.30 -13.36 6.37
CA ALA A 129 4.33 -12.82 5.42
C ALA A 129 4.41 -11.28 5.32
N ASN A 130 4.30 -10.77 4.09
CA ASN A 130 4.07 -9.35 3.85
C ASN A 130 2.60 -8.98 4.07
N ALA A 131 2.36 -7.72 4.42
CA ALA A 131 1.01 -7.18 4.52
C ALA A 131 0.38 -7.09 3.13
N ARG A 132 -0.87 -7.52 2.95
CA ARG A 132 -1.59 -7.24 1.71
C ARG A 132 -1.88 -5.74 1.64
N PHE A 133 -1.32 -5.08 0.64
CA PHE A 133 -1.56 -3.66 0.38
C PHE A 133 -2.80 -3.45 -0.48
N GLY A 134 -3.01 -4.31 -1.47
CA GLY A 134 -4.12 -4.15 -2.41
C GLY A 134 -4.12 -5.16 -3.55
N THR A 135 -4.69 -4.73 -4.66
CA THR A 135 -4.78 -5.49 -5.90
C THR A 135 -4.51 -4.55 -7.08
N ILE A 136 -3.82 -5.03 -8.11
CA ILE A 136 -3.62 -4.29 -9.35
C ILE A 136 -4.97 -4.06 -10.02
N GLU A 137 -5.24 -2.81 -10.38
CA GLU A 137 -6.43 -2.41 -11.13
C GLU A 137 -6.06 -1.51 -12.31
N THR A 138 -7.07 -1.15 -13.10
CA THR A 138 -6.94 -0.23 -14.22
C THR A 138 -7.49 1.14 -13.79
N MET A 139 -6.84 2.22 -14.22
CA MET A 139 -7.36 3.57 -13.98
C MET A 139 -7.88 4.25 -15.25
N GLN A 140 -7.30 3.90 -16.40
CA GLN A 140 -7.66 4.46 -17.71
C GLN A 140 -7.41 3.38 -18.77
N SER A 141 -8.07 3.48 -19.92
CA SER A 141 -7.97 2.52 -21.02
C SER A 141 -6.54 2.29 -21.51
N GLU A 142 -5.70 3.33 -21.50
CA GLU A 142 -4.31 3.27 -21.93
C GLU A 142 -3.44 2.45 -20.96
N ASP A 143 -3.80 2.40 -19.68
CA ASP A 143 -3.09 1.57 -18.69
C ASP A 143 -3.42 0.07 -18.89
N GLU A 144 -4.54 -0.27 -19.56
CA GLU A 144 -5.00 -1.66 -19.75
C GLU A 144 -4.19 -2.40 -20.82
N ASP A 145 -3.85 -1.72 -21.92
CA ASP A 145 -3.07 -2.27 -23.03
C ASP A 145 -1.60 -2.54 -22.65
N ASP A 146 -1.12 -1.92 -21.56
CA ASP A 146 0.23 -2.10 -21.02
C ASP A 146 0.38 -3.39 -20.17
N PHE A 147 -0.72 -4.11 -19.91
CA PHE A 147 -0.68 -5.39 -19.20
C PHE A 147 -0.55 -6.58 -20.17
N PRO A 148 0.24 -7.61 -19.82
CA PRO A 148 1.02 -7.76 -18.59
C PRO A 148 2.27 -6.88 -18.57
N LYS A 149 2.52 -6.21 -17.42
CA LYS A 149 3.76 -5.45 -17.22
C LYS A 149 4.91 -6.42 -17.02
N ALA A 150 5.88 -6.38 -17.94
CA ALA A 150 6.90 -7.43 -18.07
C ALA A 150 7.85 -7.55 -16.86
N ALA A 151 8.19 -8.79 -16.50
CA ALA A 151 9.36 -9.08 -15.68
C ALA A 151 10.66 -8.88 -16.48
N GLY A 152 11.78 -8.74 -15.76
CA GLY A 152 13.12 -8.67 -16.35
C GLY A 152 13.95 -9.91 -16.05
N ALA A 153 15.23 -9.86 -16.45
CA ALA A 153 16.25 -10.80 -15.96
C ALA A 153 16.53 -10.61 -14.45
N SER A 154 16.07 -9.50 -13.89
CA SER A 154 15.99 -9.15 -12.49
C SER A 154 14.67 -8.40 -12.23
N GLY A 155 14.42 -8.02 -10.98
CA GLY A 155 13.20 -7.32 -10.59
C GLY A 155 13.06 -5.95 -11.25
N ASN A 156 12.06 -5.84 -12.13
CA ASN A 156 11.60 -4.59 -12.68
C ASN A 156 10.63 -3.88 -11.73
N THR A 157 10.64 -2.56 -11.77
CA THR A 157 9.67 -1.68 -11.10
C THR A 157 8.75 -1.07 -12.15
N HIS A 158 7.46 -1.10 -11.87
CA HIS A 158 6.43 -0.49 -12.72
C HIS A 158 5.53 0.43 -11.92
N LEU A 159 5.07 1.51 -12.55
CA LEU A 159 3.98 2.31 -12.00
C LEU A 159 2.66 1.59 -12.28
N CYS A 160 1.94 1.23 -11.22
CA CYS A 160 0.68 0.49 -11.29
C CYS A 160 -0.41 1.24 -10.54
N ALA A 161 -1.64 1.21 -11.06
CA ALA A 161 -2.82 1.53 -10.27
C ALA A 161 -3.10 0.38 -9.30
N VAL A 162 -3.23 0.69 -8.02
CA VAL A 162 -3.47 -0.30 -6.96
C VAL A 162 -4.71 0.10 -6.18
N ALA A 163 -5.72 -0.76 -6.22
CA ALA A 163 -6.88 -0.68 -5.34
C ALA A 163 -6.48 -1.20 -3.95
N GLN A 164 -6.36 -0.29 -2.98
CA GLN A 164 -5.84 -0.63 -1.66
C GLN A 164 -6.83 -1.47 -0.85
N ALA A 165 -6.32 -2.39 -0.03
CA ALA A 165 -7.12 -3.24 0.85
C ALA A 165 -7.65 -2.49 2.07
N GLY A 166 -6.93 -1.47 2.55
CA GLY A 166 -7.32 -0.65 3.69
C GLY A 166 -7.07 -1.34 5.03
N ILE A 167 -8.07 -1.29 5.92
CA ILE A 167 -8.03 -1.99 7.21
C ILE A 167 -8.53 -3.42 6.99
N VAL A 168 -7.65 -4.40 7.23
CA VAL A 168 -8.02 -5.82 7.18
C VAL A 168 -8.37 -6.27 8.60
N GLU A 169 -9.65 -6.55 8.82
CA GLU A 169 -10.15 -7.18 10.05
C GLU A 169 -10.15 -8.70 9.84
N SER A 170 -9.54 -9.44 10.77
CA SER A 170 -9.43 -10.92 10.75
C SER A 170 -10.74 -11.62 11.07
#